data_AF-A0A6B9F2L0-F1
#
_entry.id   AF-A0A6B9F2L0-F1
#
_cell.length_a   1.000
_cell.length_b   1.000
_cell.length_c   1.000
_cell.angle_alpha   90.00
_cell.angle_beta   90.00
_cell.angle_gamma   90.00
#
_symmetry.space_group_name_H-M   'P 1'
#
loop_
_entity.id
_entity.type
_entity.pdbx_description
1 polymer ?
#
loop_
_entity_poly.entity_id
_entity_poly.type
_entity_poly.pdbx_seq_one_letter_code
_entity_poly.pdbx_strand_id
1 'polypeptide(L)'
;MTAERSLPTDWTLETERTTHDELMGRDYTTVLYRQEDTGRAVYINEVIDGDNVWEYAIHRSGVGGDLGTAADLESAKGIAFAFMNDADGD
;
A
#
# COMPACT_ATOMS: atom_id res chain seq x y z
N MET A 1 19.72 0.17 -5.60
CA MET A 1 18.77 -0.10 -6.69
C MET A 1 17.80 -1.14 -6.17
N THR A 2 16.73 -0.68 -5.54
CA THR A 2 15.59 -1.51 -5.16
C THR A 2 14.96 -2.01 -6.46
N ALA A 3 14.77 -3.32 -6.58
CA ALA A 3 14.20 -3.93 -7.77
C ALA A 3 12.87 -3.23 -8.06
N GLU A 4 12.76 -2.62 -9.23
CA GLU A 4 11.50 -2.12 -9.76
C GLU A 4 10.60 -3.34 -9.95
N ARG A 5 9.87 -3.72 -8.90
CA ARG A 5 8.78 -4.70 -9.00
C ARG A 5 7.79 -4.07 -9.97
N SER A 6 7.87 -4.50 -11.22
CA SER A 6 6.95 -4.06 -12.24
C SER A 6 5.54 -4.43 -11.78
N LEU A 7 4.67 -3.42 -11.76
CA LEU A 7 3.26 -3.63 -11.51
C LEU A 7 2.70 -4.60 -12.56
N PRO A 8 1.71 -5.43 -12.20
CA PRO A 8 0.98 -6.24 -13.18
C PRO A 8 0.34 -5.36 -14.25
N THR A 9 0.05 -5.93 -15.43
CA THR A 9 -0.25 -5.21 -16.68
C THR A 9 -1.43 -4.24 -16.60
N ASP A 10 -2.34 -4.42 -15.64
CA ASP A 10 -3.53 -3.58 -15.45
C ASP A 10 -3.48 -2.67 -14.21
N TRP A 11 -2.35 -2.62 -13.53
CA TRP A 11 -2.16 -1.83 -12.32
C TRP A 11 -1.18 -0.68 -12.52
N THR A 12 -1.57 0.49 -12.02
CA THR A 12 -0.73 1.70 -12.04
C THR A 12 -0.52 2.24 -10.64
N LEU A 13 0.65 2.85 -10.42
CA LEU A 13 0.92 3.63 -9.21
C LEU A 13 0.27 5.01 -9.39
N GLU A 14 -0.85 5.24 -8.72
CA GLU A 14 -1.57 6.51 -8.78
C GLU A 14 -0.92 7.55 -7.86
N THR A 15 -0.40 7.15 -6.71
CA THR A 15 0.28 8.06 -5.77
C THR A 15 1.31 7.32 -4.92
N GLU A 16 2.50 7.90 -4.78
CA GLU A 16 3.43 7.60 -3.70
C GLU A 16 3.89 8.94 -3.13
N ARG A 17 3.48 9.24 -1.89
CA ARG A 17 3.80 10.52 -1.26
C ARG A 17 4.21 10.33 0.17
N THR A 18 5.40 10.83 0.50
CA THR A 18 5.85 11.01 1.87
C THR A 18 5.56 12.46 2.30
N THR A 19 4.81 12.61 3.39
CA THR A 19 4.43 13.89 3.96
C THR A 19 5.05 14.02 5.34
N HIS A 20 5.86 15.06 5.54
CA HIS A 20 6.37 15.40 6.86
C HIS A 20 5.27 16.11 7.67
N ASP A 21 4.92 15.55 8.81
CA ASP A 21 4.00 16.11 9.78
C ASP A 21 4.78 16.79 10.90
N GLU A 22 4.73 18.11 10.91
CA GLU A 22 5.47 18.94 11.87
C GLU A 22 4.88 18.85 13.29
N LEU A 23 3.59 18.49 13.43
CA LEU A 23 2.91 18.36 14.73
C LEU A 23 3.40 17.13 15.49
N MET A 24 3.67 16.06 14.76
CA MET A 24 4.15 14.78 15.30
C MET A 24 5.64 14.57 15.01
N GLY A 25 6.27 15.51 14.29
CA GLY A 25 7.69 15.55 13.96
C GLY A 25 8.16 14.38 13.10
N ARG A 26 7.34 13.92 12.16
CA ARG A 26 7.56 12.63 11.47
C ARG A 26 7.04 12.57 10.06
N ASP A 27 7.63 11.70 9.27
CA ASP A 27 7.23 11.44 7.89
C ASP A 27 6.17 10.34 7.81
N TYR A 28 5.13 10.56 7.00
CA TYR A 28 4.12 9.57 6.66
C TYR A 28 4.12 9.30 5.18
N THR A 29 4.25 8.04 4.82
CA THR A 29 4.20 7.58 3.44
C THR A 29 2.84 6.98 3.15
N THR A 30 2.19 7.49 2.11
CA THR A 30 0.98 6.92 1.55
C THR A 30 1.28 6.44 0.14
N VAL A 31 0.88 5.20 -0.16
CA VAL A 31 0.99 4.61 -1.49
C VAL A 31 -0.38 4.14 -1.97
N LEU A 32 -0.68 4.41 -3.23
CA LEU A 32 -1.94 4.07 -3.87
C LEU A 32 -1.69 3.45 -5.23
N TYR A 33 -2.15 2.22 -5.38
CA TYR A 33 -2.21 1.50 -6.64
C TYR A 33 -3.65 1.43 -7.12
N ARG A 34 -3.86 1.56 -8.43
CA ARG A 34 -5.18 1.50 -9.04
C ARG A 34 -5.17 0.55 -10.23
N GLN A 35 -6.19 -0.29 -10.31
CA GLN A 35 -6.45 -1.13 -11.46
C GLN A 35 -7.30 -0.36 -12.47
N GLU A 36 -6.85 -0.25 -13.72
CA GLU A 36 -7.55 0.53 -14.74
C GLU A 36 -8.87 -0.14 -15.17
N ASP A 37 -8.87 -1.47 -15.35
CA ASP A 37 -9.99 -2.20 -15.92
C ASP A 37 -11.20 -2.33 -14.97
N THR A 38 -10.94 -2.69 -13.71
CA THR A 38 -12.01 -2.94 -12.72
C THR A 38 -12.28 -1.76 -11.78
N GLY A 39 -11.40 -0.75 -11.77
CA GLY A 39 -11.44 0.35 -10.80
C GLY A 39 -11.10 -0.05 -9.36
N ARG A 40 -10.56 -1.27 -9.13
CA ARG A 40 -10.02 -1.66 -7.82
C ARG A 40 -8.84 -0.76 -7.46
N ALA A 41 -8.64 -0.55 -6.17
CA ALA A 41 -7.51 0.21 -5.67
C ALA A 41 -6.91 -0.49 -4.44
N VAL A 42 -5.62 -0.32 -4.22
CA VAL A 42 -4.89 -0.79 -3.04
C VAL A 42 -4.16 0.40 -2.43
N TYR A 43 -4.39 0.60 -1.15
CA TYR A 43 -3.88 1.67 -0.32
C TYR A 43 -2.88 1.09 0.68
N ILE A 44 -1.76 1.78 0.86
CA ILE A 44 -0.81 1.52 1.93
C ILE A 44 -0.67 2.81 2.72
N ASN A 45 -0.93 2.73 4.02
CA ASN A 45 -0.86 3.87 4.93
C ASN A 45 -0.16 3.48 6.23
N GLU A 46 0.74 4.34 6.70
CA GLU A 46 1.30 4.20 8.04
C GLU A 46 0.22 4.41 9.10
N VAL A 47 0.13 3.45 10.02
CA VAL A 47 -0.74 3.47 11.19
C VAL A 47 0.11 3.27 12.43
N ILE A 48 -0.38 3.81 13.54
CA ILE A 48 0.23 3.62 14.85
C ILE A 48 -0.68 2.68 15.60
N ASP A 49 -0.21 1.45 15.80
CA ASP A 49 -0.84 0.57 16.77
C ASP A 49 -0.44 1.02 18.18
N GLY A 50 -1.39 0.92 19.12
CA GLY A 50 -1.42 1.71 20.36
C GLY A 50 -0.11 1.76 21.17
N ASP A 51 0.74 0.74 21.09
CA ASP A 51 2.02 0.67 21.82
C ASP A 51 3.18 1.47 21.16
N ASN A 52 2.89 2.32 20.15
CA ASN A 52 3.88 2.94 19.26
C ASN A 52 4.54 1.94 18.31
N VAL A 53 3.88 0.82 18.01
CA VAL A 53 4.31 -0.08 16.95
C VAL A 53 3.87 0.53 15.63
N TRP A 54 4.86 0.79 14.77
CA TRP A 54 4.66 1.40 13.47
C TRP A 54 4.44 0.30 12.46
N GLU A 55 3.26 0.31 11.86
CA GLU A 55 2.93 -0.62 10.82
C GLU A 55 2.33 0.13 9.64
N TYR A 56 2.54 -0.41 8.47
CA TYR A 56 1.87 -0.05 7.25
C TYR A 56 0.65 -0.93 7.14
N ALA A 57 -0.53 -0.35 7.25
CA ALA A 57 -1.76 -1.06 6.96
C ALA A 57 -2.00 -1.05 5.45
N ILE A 58 -2.40 -2.21 4.92
CA ILE A 58 -2.66 -2.44 3.52
C ILE A 58 -4.14 -2.71 3.36
N HIS A 59 -4.81 -1.90 2.55
CA HIS A 59 -6.23 -2.03 2.32
C HIS A 59 -6.55 -1.98 0.82
N ARG A 60 -7.66 -2.56 0.41
CA ARG A 60 -8.21 -2.46 -0.94
C ARG A 60 -9.54 -1.73 -0.93
N SER A 61 -9.89 -1.15 -2.07
CA SER A 61 -11.23 -0.60 -2.30
C SER A 61 -12.29 -1.70 -2.23
N GLY A 62 -13.38 -1.45 -1.51
CA GLY A 62 -14.51 -2.37 -1.32
C GLY A 62 -14.77 -2.78 0.13
N VAL A 63 -15.87 -3.51 0.36
CA VAL A 63 -16.26 -3.99 1.70
C VAL A 63 -15.30 -5.10 2.14
N GLY A 64 -14.82 -5.02 3.39
CA GLY A 64 -13.87 -6.00 3.95
C GLY A 64 -12.48 -5.93 3.33
N GLY A 65 -12.08 -4.76 2.83
CA GLY A 65 -10.85 -4.57 2.08
C GLY A 65 -9.55 -4.60 2.89
N ASP A 66 -9.52 -5.09 4.12
CA ASP A 66 -8.24 -5.20 4.84
C ASP A 66 -7.40 -6.35 4.27
N LEU A 67 -6.17 -6.05 3.84
CA LEU A 67 -5.21 -7.03 3.34
C LEU A 67 -4.16 -7.41 4.39
N GLY A 68 -4.04 -6.63 5.47
CA GLY A 68 -3.17 -6.89 6.61
C GLY A 68 -2.29 -5.69 6.97
N THR A 69 -1.31 -5.93 7.83
CA THR A 69 -0.30 -4.95 8.26
C THR A 69 1.12 -5.45 8.04
N ALA A 70 2.08 -4.55 7.94
CA ALA A 70 3.49 -4.87 7.84
C ALA A 70 4.36 -3.86 8.59
N ALA A 71 5.47 -4.30 9.18
CA ALA A 71 6.37 -3.43 9.96
C ALA A 71 7.14 -2.39 9.12
N ASP A 72 7.22 -2.58 7.79
CA ASP A 72 7.97 -1.71 6.88
C ASP A 72 7.32 -1.62 5.49
N LEU A 73 7.56 -0.49 4.81
CA LEU A 73 6.91 -0.14 3.55
C LEU A 73 7.18 -1.16 2.44
N GLU A 74 8.39 -1.70 2.38
CA GLU A 74 8.77 -2.70 1.36
C GLU A 74 7.98 -4.01 1.55
N SER A 75 7.82 -4.46 2.80
CA SER A 75 6.96 -5.61 3.12
C SER A 75 5.48 -5.33 2.82
N ALA A 76 5.01 -4.12 3.12
CA ALA A 76 3.64 -3.70 2.80
C ALA A 76 3.37 -3.69 1.29
N LYS A 77 4.29 -3.12 0.51
CA LYS A 77 4.28 -3.21 -0.96
C LYS A 77 4.28 -4.66 -1.40
N GLY A 78 5.03 -5.53 -0.72
CA GLY A 78 5.02 -6.97 -0.92
C GLY A 78 3.64 -7.61 -0.89
N ILE A 79 2.86 -7.31 0.15
CA ILE A 79 1.50 -7.82 0.33
C ILE A 79 0.58 -7.24 -0.75
N ALA A 80 0.67 -5.92 -1.00
CA ALA A 80 -0.11 -5.26 -2.05
C ALA A 80 0.14 -5.89 -3.42
N PHE A 81 1.40 -6.10 -3.81
CA PHE A 81 1.75 -6.75 -5.06
C PHE A 81 1.25 -8.20 -5.15
N ALA A 82 1.29 -8.96 -4.06
CA ALA A 82 0.76 -10.31 -4.04
C ALA A 82 -0.74 -10.32 -4.35
N PHE A 83 -1.51 -9.42 -3.72
CA PHE A 83 -2.93 -9.24 -4.03
C PHE A 83 -3.17 -8.81 -5.48
N MET A 84 -2.39 -7.85 -5.99
CA MET A 84 -2.53 -7.38 -7.37
C MET A 84 -2.25 -8.48 -8.41
N ASN A 85 -1.27 -9.35 -8.15
CA ASN A 85 -0.95 -10.48 -9.04
C ASN A 85 -2.03 -11.58 -8.97
N ASP A 86 -2.57 -11.86 -7.78
CA ASP A 86 -3.68 -12.81 -7.63
C ASP A 86 -4.95 -12.32 -8.35
N ALA A 87 -5.23 -11.02 -8.27
CA ALA A 87 -6.37 -10.39 -8.92
C ALA A 87 -6.26 -10.31 -10.46
N ASP A 88 -5.06 -10.48 -11.03
CA ASP A 88 -4.79 -10.47 -12.48
C ASP A 88 -4.90 -11.87 -13.10
N GLY A 89 -4.73 -12.93 -12.29
CA GLY A 89 -4.67 -14.32 -12.73
C GLY A 89 -6.00 -15.09 -12.78
N ASP A 90 -7.15 -14.44 -12.52
CA ASP A 90 -8.50 -15.06 -12.53
C ASP A 90 -9.21 -14.91 -13.89
#